data_AF-A0A914LZ77-F1
#
_entry.id   AF-A0A914LZ77-F1
#
_cell.length_a   1.000
_cell.length_b   1.000
_cell.length_c   1.000
_cell.angle_alpha   90.00
_cell.angle_beta   90.00
_cell.angle_gamma   90.00
#
_symmetry.space_group_name_H-M   'P 1'
#
loop_
_entity.id
_entity.type
_entity.pdbx_description
1 polymer ?
#
loop_
_entity_poly.entity_id
_entity_poly.type
_entity_poly.pdbx_seq_one_letter_code
_entity_poly.pdbx_strand_id
1 'polypeptide(L)'
;MTSLAPLKSVNILITGANRGIGIGLVREILKQVKGVNNLFAGCRNPDEAKELQTLSSQNPSVKIVKIDVSSDESIRVAAVSYFAF
;
A
#
# COMPACT_ATOMS: atom_id res chain seq x y z
N MET A 1 16.08 -21.13 23.79
CA MET A 1 14.79 -20.43 23.68
C MET A 1 15.07 -18.96 23.41
N THR A 2 15.34 -18.60 22.16
CA THR A 2 15.50 -17.20 21.76
C THR A 2 14.10 -16.60 21.67
N SER A 3 13.78 -15.68 22.59
CA SER A 3 12.59 -14.84 22.47
C SER A 3 12.66 -14.11 21.13
N LEU A 4 11.74 -14.42 20.22
CA LEU A 4 11.47 -13.58 19.06
C LEU A 4 10.86 -12.30 19.62
N ALA A 5 11.65 -11.24 19.67
CA ALA A 5 11.09 -9.91 19.86
C ALA A 5 9.96 -9.74 18.82
N PRO A 6 8.75 -9.32 19.23
CA PRO A 6 7.64 -9.16 18.29
C PRO A 6 8.11 -8.28 17.14
N LEU A 7 7.98 -8.78 15.91
CA LEU A 7 8.30 -7.99 14.73
C LEU A 7 7.52 -6.69 14.82
N LYS A 8 8.23 -5.56 14.76
CA LYS A 8 7.61 -4.24 14.77
C LYS A 8 6.63 -4.18 13.59
N SER A 9 5.35 -4.12 13.91
CA SER A 9 4.28 -4.01 12.91
C SER A 9 4.35 -2.63 12.26
N VAL A 10 4.37 -2.59 10.93
CA VAL A 10 4.48 -1.34 10.17
C VAL A 10 3.34 -1.19 9.16
N ASN A 11 2.85 0.03 9.01
CA ASN A 11 1.93 0.45 7.96
C ASN A 11 2.69 1.35 6.98
N ILE A 12 2.52 1.12 5.69
CA ILE A 12 3.26 1.82 4.62
C ILE A 12 2.26 2.39 3.62
N LEU A 13 2.43 3.65 3.23
CA LEU A 13 1.70 4.28 2.12
C LEU A 13 2.69 4.56 0.97
N ILE A 14 2.35 4.11 -0.23
CA ILE A 14 3.10 4.39 -1.46
C ILE A 14 2.16 5.10 -2.42
N THR A 15 2.44 6.35 -2.77
CA THR A 15 1.71 7.09 -3.81
C THR A 15 2.31 6.86 -5.19
N GLY A 16 1.50 6.85 -6.24
CA GLY A 16 1.97 6.56 -7.60
C GLY A 16 2.30 5.07 -7.81
N ALA A 17 1.64 4.19 -7.07
CA ALA A 17 1.94 2.75 -7.04
C ALA A 17 1.46 1.98 -8.28
N ASN A 18 0.82 2.63 -9.26
CA ASN A 18 0.22 1.95 -10.41
C ASN A 18 1.22 1.50 -11.48
N ARG A 19 2.43 2.08 -11.54
CA ARG A 19 3.45 1.75 -12.55
C ARG A 19 4.85 2.22 -12.13
N GLY A 20 5.86 1.87 -12.94
CA GLY A 20 7.24 2.36 -12.78
C GLY A 20 7.85 2.03 -11.42
N ILE A 21 8.47 3.02 -10.78
CA ILE A 21 9.15 2.82 -9.48
C ILE A 21 8.16 2.48 -8.37
N GLY A 22 6.96 3.08 -8.38
CA GLY A 22 5.96 2.83 -7.34
C GLY A 22 5.56 1.35 -7.24
N ILE A 23 5.25 0.71 -8.37
CA ILE A 23 4.94 -0.74 -8.39
C ILE A 23 6.18 -1.60 -8.09
N GLY A 24 7.38 -1.12 -8.45
CA GLY A 24 8.65 -1.74 -8.06
C GLY A 24 8.84 -1.76 -6.55
N LEU A 25 8.56 -0.64 -5.87
CA LEU A 25 8.62 -0.54 -4.41
C LEU A 25 7.61 -1.45 -3.73
N VAL A 26 6.36 -1.54 -4.23
CA VAL A 26 5.37 -2.49 -3.70
C VAL A 26 5.94 -3.91 -3.72
N ARG A 27 6.49 -4.34 -4.87
CA ARG A 27 7.08 -5.68 -5.01
C ARG A 27 8.24 -5.91 -4.07
N GLU A 28 9.13 -4.95 -3.93
CA GLU A 28 10.33 -5.13 -3.12
C GLU A 28 10.02 -5.13 -1.63
N ILE A 29 9.07 -4.28 -1.20
CA ILE A 29 8.60 -4.25 0.18
C ILE A 29 7.96 -5.59 0.58
N LEU A 30 7.13 -6.17 -0.30
CA LEU A 30 6.52 -7.48 -0.04
C LEU A 30 7.54 -8.62 0.10
N LYS A 31 8.71 -8.49 -0.54
CA LYS A 31 9.79 -9.50 -0.44
C LYS A 31 10.69 -9.29 0.77
N GLN A 32 11.05 -8.05 1.07
CA GLN A 32 12.13 -7.76 2.02
C GLN A 32 11.63 -7.35 3.41
N VAL A 33 10.48 -6.68 3.50
CA VAL A 33 10.02 -6.08 4.75
C VAL A 33 9.15 -7.09 5.51
N LYS A 34 9.65 -7.54 6.66
CA LYS A 34 8.88 -8.38 7.59
C LYS A 34 7.99 -7.51 8.47
N GLY A 35 6.81 -8.02 8.82
CA GLY A 35 5.89 -7.31 9.72
C GLY A 35 5.08 -6.18 9.07
N VAL A 36 4.93 -6.18 7.74
CA VAL A 36 4.01 -5.27 7.05
C VAL A 36 2.58 -5.67 7.40
N ASN A 37 1.89 -4.81 8.16
CA ASN A 37 0.50 -5.00 8.53
C ASN A 37 -0.42 -4.49 7.42
N ASN A 38 -0.20 -3.25 6.98
CA ASN A 38 -0.89 -2.67 5.83
C ASN A 38 0.09 -2.00 4.89
N LEU A 39 -0.01 -2.33 3.60
CA LEU A 39 0.63 -1.63 2.50
C LEU A 39 -0.46 -0.97 1.67
N PHE A 40 -0.62 0.32 1.85
CA PHE A 40 -1.56 1.14 1.11
C PHE A 40 -0.90 1.60 -0.20
N ALA A 41 -1.34 1.03 -1.31
CA ALA A 41 -0.84 1.35 -2.63
C ALA A 41 -1.77 2.37 -3.30
N GLY A 42 -1.38 3.64 -3.21
CA GLY A 42 -2.11 4.79 -3.70
C GLY A 42 -1.93 5.02 -5.20
N CYS A 43 -3.04 5.16 -5.93
CA CYS A 43 -3.03 5.58 -7.33
C CYS A 43 -4.31 6.33 -7.72
N ARG A 44 -4.25 7.11 -8.81
CA ARG A 44 -5.40 7.91 -9.29
C ARG A 44 -6.52 7.05 -9.89
N ASN A 45 -6.13 6.04 -10.68
CA ASN A 45 -7.03 5.16 -11.41
C ASN A 45 -6.78 3.69 -11.03
N PRO A 46 -7.39 3.17 -9.95
CA PRO A 46 -7.25 1.77 -9.54
C PRO A 46 -7.60 0.77 -10.64
N ASP A 47 -8.63 1.06 -11.43
CA ASP A 47 -9.15 0.17 -12.48
C ASP A 47 -8.12 -0.07 -13.61
N GLU A 48 -7.22 0.89 -13.84
CA GLU A 48 -6.16 0.79 -14.84
C GLU A 48 -4.88 0.14 -14.29
N ALA A 49 -4.76 0.00 -12.98
CA ALA A 49 -3.57 -0.51 -12.29
C ALA A 49 -3.56 -2.06 -12.23
N LYS A 50 -3.62 -2.72 -13.38
CA LYS A 50 -3.77 -4.20 -13.49
C LYS A 50 -2.78 -4.99 -12.64
N GLU A 51 -1.51 -4.63 -12.71
CA GLU A 51 -0.45 -5.31 -11.94
C GLU A 51 -0.63 -5.10 -10.44
N LEU A 52 -1.05 -3.90 -10.03
CA LEU A 52 -1.33 -3.63 -8.63
C LEU A 52 -2.55 -4.42 -8.12
N GLN A 53 -3.59 -4.58 -8.96
CA GLN A 53 -4.73 -5.46 -8.66
C GLN A 53 -4.29 -6.92 -8.49
N THR A 54 -3.40 -7.42 -9.34
CA THR A 54 -2.83 -8.77 -9.19
C THR A 54 -2.04 -8.90 -7.88
N LEU A 55 -1.22 -7.93 -7.53
CA LEU A 55 -0.48 -7.97 -6.26
C LEU A 55 -1.43 -7.93 -5.06
N SER A 56 -2.47 -7.11 -5.10
CA SER A 56 -3.45 -7.00 -4.03
C SER A 56 -4.26 -8.29 -3.83
N SER A 57 -4.65 -8.98 -4.91
CA SER A 57 -5.36 -10.26 -4.80
C SER A 57 -4.49 -11.38 -4.21
N GLN A 58 -3.17 -11.31 -4.42
CA GLN A 58 -2.21 -12.28 -3.89
C GLN A 58 -1.72 -11.96 -2.47
N ASN A 59 -1.85 -10.71 -2.02
CA ASN A 59 -1.26 -10.23 -0.76
C ASN A 59 -2.31 -9.46 0.05
N PRO A 60 -2.96 -10.10 1.07
CA PRO A 60 -4.03 -9.46 1.85
C PRO A 60 -3.65 -8.16 2.58
N SER A 61 -2.35 -7.96 2.84
CA SER A 61 -1.81 -6.73 3.44
C SER A 61 -1.79 -5.55 2.46
N VAL A 62 -1.87 -5.79 1.15
CA VAL A 62 -1.88 -4.74 0.12
C VAL A 62 -3.31 -4.23 -0.08
N LYS A 63 -3.52 -2.94 0.23
CA LYS A 63 -4.79 -2.23 0.02
C LYS A 63 -4.61 -1.21 -1.09
N ILE A 64 -5.43 -1.30 -2.14
CA ILE A 64 -5.41 -0.29 -3.21
C ILE A 64 -6.22 0.92 -2.74
N VAL A 65 -5.60 2.09 -2.80
CA VAL A 65 -6.20 3.36 -2.36
C VAL A 65 -6.35 4.28 -3.57
N LYS A 66 -7.57 4.73 -3.86
CA LYS A 66 -7.78 5.79 -4.84
C LYS A 66 -7.34 7.12 -4.24
N ILE A 67 -6.30 7.72 -4.79
CA ILE A 67 -5.78 9.01 -4.32
C ILE A 67 -5.14 9.81 -5.46
N ASP A 68 -5.55 11.07 -5.58
CA ASP A 68 -4.85 12.11 -6.31
C ASP A 68 -4.18 13.07 -5.31
N VAL A 69 -2.85 13.03 -5.25
CA VAL A 69 -2.05 13.84 -4.32
C VAL A 69 -2.06 15.33 -4.64
N SER A 70 -2.62 15.73 -5.79
CA SER A 70 -2.82 17.14 -6.15
C SER A 70 -4.19 17.69 -5.72
N SER A 71 -5.05 16.86 -5.11
CA SER A 71 -6.39 17.24 -4.68
C SER A 71 -6.57 17.00 -3.17
N ASP A 72 -6.70 18.08 -2.42
CA ASP A 72 -6.95 18.04 -0.97
C ASP A 72 -8.20 17.23 -0.62
N GLU A 73 -9.25 17.32 -1.46
CA GLU A 73 -10.47 16.53 -1.28
C GLU A 73 -10.19 15.04 -1.50
N SER A 74 -9.43 14.69 -2.55
CA SER A 74 -9.04 13.29 -2.76
C SER A 74 -8.19 12.74 -1.61
N ILE A 75 -7.31 13.56 -1.05
CA ILE A 75 -6.48 13.18 0.11
C ILE A 75 -7.36 12.98 1.34
N ARG A 76 -8.31 13.89 1.61
CA ARG A 76 -9.25 13.78 2.73
C ARG A 76 -10.09 12.52 2.63
N VAL A 77 -10.67 12.25 1.46
CA VAL A 77 -11.46 11.04 1.20
C VAL A 77 -10.61 9.79 1.44
N ALA A 78 -9.39 9.73 0.88
CA ALA A 78 -8.49 8.60 1.09
C ALA A 78 -8.16 8.38 2.58
N ALA A 79 -7.92 9.46 3.32
CA ALA A 79 -7.61 9.37 4.75
C ALA A 79 -8.77 8.81 5.56
N VAL A 80 -10.00 9.27 5.31
CA VAL A 80 -11.19 8.80 6.02
C VAL A 80 -11.55 7.36 5.63
N SER A 81 -11.45 7.01 4.34
CA SER A 81 -11.88 5.71 3.84
C SER A 81 -10.90 4.56 4.13
N TYR A 82 -9.61 4.84 4.28
CA TYR A 82 -8.58 3.80 4.34
C TYR A 82 -7.66 3.88 5.56
N PHE A 83 -7.53 5.04 6.20
CA PHE A 83 -6.60 5.24 7.32
C PHE A 83 -7.31 5.48 8.66
N ALA A 84 -8.55 5.00 8.81
CA ALA A 84 -9.26 5.09 10.08
C ALA A 84 -8.45 4.39 11.19
N PHE A 85 -7.98 5.19 12.15
CA PHE A 85 -7.42 4.76 13.43
C PHE A 85 -8.51 4.82 14.49
#